data_AF-A0A963N3T4-F1
#
_entry.id   AF-A0A963N3T4-F1
#
_cell.length_a   1.000
_cell.length_b   1.000
_cell.length_c   1.000
_cell.angle_alpha   90.00
_cell.angle_beta   90.00
_cell.angle_gamma   90.00
#
_symmetry.space_group_name_H-M   'P 1'
#
loop_
_entity.id
_entity.type
_entity.pdbx_description
1 polymer ?
#
loop_
_entity_poly.entity_id
_entity_poly.type
_entity_poly.pdbx_seq_one_letter_code
_entity_poly.pdbx_strand_id
1 'polypeptide(L)'
;MAKDTARGETRFIFGFHAVRSRLRNDPEGVLDIHLASGRHDARARDLMTQAEALGVRVMPTDAARLDGMAGGAAHQGVVARVDARHKALKLADVLETLDGPALLLVLDGVT
;
A
#
# COMPACT_ATOMS: atom_id res chain seq x y z
N MET A 1 -2.67 12.59 -31.85
CA MET A 1 -2.88 13.37 -30.62
C MET A 1 -3.64 12.52 -29.62
N ALA A 2 -3.33 12.70 -28.32
CA ALA A 2 -3.91 12.07 -27.12
C ALA A 2 -3.53 10.59 -26.91
N LYS A 3 -2.97 10.14 -25.79
CA LYS A 3 -2.55 10.79 -24.54
C LYS A 3 -1.62 9.81 -23.81
N ASP A 4 -0.31 9.84 -24.07
CA ASP A 4 0.67 9.07 -23.28
C ASP A 4 0.91 9.84 -21.96
N THR A 5 -0.04 9.72 -21.03
CA THR A 5 0.04 10.42 -19.74
C THR A 5 0.82 9.54 -18.80
N ALA A 6 2.12 9.84 -18.64
CA ALA A 6 2.96 9.48 -17.50
C ALA A 6 2.52 8.22 -16.74
N ARG A 7 2.87 7.03 -17.26
CA ARG A 7 2.72 5.78 -16.51
C ARG A 7 3.62 5.89 -15.28
N GLY A 8 3.03 6.24 -14.13
CA GLY A 8 3.76 6.30 -12.87
C GLY A 8 4.43 4.96 -12.59
N GLU A 9 5.64 5.00 -12.05
CA GLU A 9 6.28 3.80 -11.55
C GLU A 9 5.35 3.15 -10.52
N THR A 10 5.03 1.87 -10.70
CA THR A 10 4.19 1.13 -9.77
C THR A 10 4.97 -0.04 -9.21
N ARG A 11 4.71 -0.39 -7.95
CA ARG A 11 5.26 -1.59 -7.33
C ARG A 11 4.18 -2.38 -6.62
N PHE A 12 4.46 -3.64 -6.34
CA PHE A 12 3.63 -4.46 -5.47
C PHE A 12 4.13 -4.43 -4.04
N ILE A 13 3.20 -4.36 -3.09
CA ILE A 13 3.42 -4.65 -1.68
C ILE A 13 2.51 -5.80 -1.28
N PHE A 14 2.91 -6.60 -0.29
CA PHE A 14 2.19 -7.82 0.06
C PHE A 14 2.14 -8.05 1.57
N GLY A 15 1.15 -8.82 2.01
CA GLY A 15 0.86 -9.06 3.42
C GLY A 15 -0.06 -8.00 4.04
N PHE A 16 -0.87 -8.42 5.02
CA PHE A 16 -1.92 -7.59 5.60
C PHE A 16 -1.41 -6.30 6.25
N HIS A 17 -0.27 -6.38 6.96
CA HIS A 17 0.29 -5.22 7.65
C HIS A 17 0.74 -4.14 6.67
N ALA A 18 1.49 -4.51 5.64
CA ALA A 18 1.98 -3.56 4.64
C ALA A 18 0.81 -2.91 3.89
N VAL A 19 -0.15 -3.72 3.43
CA VAL A 19 -1.32 -3.23 2.69
C VAL A 19 -2.20 -2.32 3.56
N ARG A 20 -2.54 -2.72 4.80
CA ARG A 20 -3.32 -1.87 5.71
C ARG A 20 -2.58 -0.59 6.10
N SER A 21 -1.27 -0.67 6.34
CA SER A 21 -0.46 0.49 6.68
C SER A 21 -0.45 1.51 5.53
N ARG A 22 -0.25 1.03 4.29
CA ARG A 22 -0.28 1.89 3.11
C ARG A 22 -1.67 2.49 2.89
N LEU A 23 -2.72 1.69 3.01
CA LEU A 23 -4.10 2.14 2.86
C LEU A 23 -4.48 3.22 3.88
N ARG A 24 -4.00 3.12 5.12
CA ARG A 24 -4.26 4.13 6.17
C ARG A 24 -3.45 5.41 5.97
N ASN A 25 -2.18 5.30 5.59
CA ASN A 25 -1.26 6.43 5.56
C ASN A 25 -1.24 7.18 4.22
N ASP A 26 -1.56 6.51 3.10
CA ASP A 26 -1.57 7.09 1.76
C ASP A 26 -2.56 6.34 0.84
N PRO A 27 -3.87 6.46 1.09
CA PRO A 27 -4.90 5.73 0.34
C PRO A 27 -4.88 6.03 -1.16
N GLU A 28 -4.62 7.28 -1.55
CA GLU A 28 -4.51 7.71 -2.95
C GLU A 28 -3.36 7.00 -3.70
N GLY A 29 -2.33 6.59 -2.96
CA GLY A 29 -1.21 5.82 -3.48
C GLY A 29 -1.52 4.33 -3.67
N VAL A 30 -2.69 3.84 -3.25
CA VAL A 30 -3.13 2.46 -3.45
C VAL A 30 -4.02 2.40 -4.69
N LEU A 31 -3.51 1.81 -5.77
CA LEU A 31 -4.20 1.76 -7.06
C LEU A 31 -5.25 0.65 -7.09
N ASP A 32 -4.90 -0.51 -6.54
CA ASP A 32 -5.80 -1.63 -6.33
C ASP A 32 -5.26 -2.62 -5.29
N ILE A 33 -6.18 -3.40 -4.73
CA ILE A 33 -5.88 -4.49 -3.80
C ILE A 33 -6.35 -5.80 -4.42
N HIS A 34 -5.48 -6.81 -4.41
CA HIS A 34 -5.77 -8.19 -4.79
C HIS A 34 -5.87 -9.06 -3.54
N LEU A 35 -7.01 -9.71 -3.35
CA LEU A 35 -7.31 -10.55 -2.18
C LEU A 35 -7.61 -11.97 -2.64
N ALA A 36 -7.06 -12.97 -1.95
CA ALA A 36 -7.30 -14.38 -2.26
C ALA A 36 -8.81 -14.71 -2.24
N SER A 37 -9.34 -15.25 -3.34
CA SER A 37 -10.79 -15.41 -3.56
C SER A 37 -11.52 -16.22 -2.48
N GLY A 38 -10.85 -17.17 -1.82
CA GLY A 38 -11.44 -18.01 -0.77
C GLY A 38 -11.37 -17.43 0.64
N ARG A 39 -10.92 -16.18 0.82
CA ARG A 39 -10.75 -15.59 2.15
C ARG A 39 -11.99 -14.85 2.62
N HIS A 40 -12.57 -15.34 3.70
CA HIS A 40 -13.73 -14.74 4.39
C HIS A 40 -13.50 -14.51 5.89
N ASP A 41 -12.27 -14.72 6.36
CA ASP A 41 -11.90 -14.49 7.75
C ASP A 41 -12.00 -13.00 8.14
N ALA A 42 -11.92 -12.73 9.45
CA ALA A 42 -12.04 -11.39 10.00
C ALA A 42 -11.04 -10.40 9.36
N ARG A 43 -9.80 -10.81 9.12
CA ARG A 43 -8.79 -9.90 8.58
C ARG A 43 -9.12 -9.44 7.16
N ALA A 44 -9.61 -10.36 6.33
CA ALA A 44 -10.09 -10.06 4.99
C ALA A 44 -11.28 -9.11 5.02
N ARG A 45 -12.27 -9.36 5.88
CA ARG A 45 -13.46 -8.52 6.04
C ARG A 45 -13.12 -7.09 6.48
N ASP A 46 -12.24 -6.93 7.47
CA ASP A 46 -11.83 -5.59 7.91
C ASP A 46 -11.12 -4.83 6.79
N LEU A 47 -10.26 -5.50 6.02
CA LEU A 47 -9.53 -4.87 4.92
C LEU A 47 -10.48 -4.39 3.82
N MET A 48 -11.46 -5.23 3.45
CA MET A 48 -12.49 -4.85 2.48
C MET A 48 -13.30 -3.65 2.97
N THR A 49 -13.70 -3.65 4.24
CA THR A 49 -14.45 -2.53 4.85
C THR A 49 -13.65 -1.22 4.81
N GLN A 50 -12.35 -1.28 5.17
CA GLN A 50 -11.47 -0.10 5.12
C GLN A 50 -11.25 0.39 3.69
N ALA A 51 -11.02 -0.53 2.74
CA ALA A 51 -10.81 -0.20 1.34
C ALA A 51 -12.07 0.43 0.73
N GLU A 52 -13.24 -0.12 1.01
CA GLU A 52 -14.54 0.41 0.58
C GLU A 52 -14.77 1.83 1.13
N ALA A 53 -14.54 2.06 2.42
CA ALA A 53 -14.67 3.37 3.04
C ALA A 53 -13.74 4.44 2.41
N LEU A 54 -12.61 4.02 1.84
CA LEU A 54 -11.63 4.88 1.18
C LEU A 54 -11.76 4.90 -0.35
N GLY A 55 -12.77 4.20 -0.92
CA GLY A 55 -12.97 4.12 -2.36
C GLY A 55 -11.91 3.32 -3.12
N VAL A 56 -11.13 2.49 -2.42
CA VAL A 56 -10.08 1.66 -3.02
C VAL A 56 -10.65 0.32 -3.47
N ARG A 57 -10.41 -0.03 -4.74
CA ARG A 57 -10.93 -1.27 -5.32
C ARG A 57 -10.22 -2.51 -4.77
N VAL A 58 -11.00 -3.50 -4.34
CA VAL A 58 -10.52 -4.85 -3.99
C VAL A 58 -10.97 -5.85 -5.04
N MET A 59 -10.04 -6.67 -5.55
CA MET A 59 -10.28 -7.69 -6.56
C MET A 59 -10.01 -9.09 -5.99
N PRO A 60 -10.96 -10.02 -6.08
CA PRO A 60 -10.70 -11.42 -5.79
C PRO A 60 -9.69 -11.98 -6.81
N THR A 61 -8.70 -12.73 -6.35
CA THR A 61 -7.58 -13.20 -7.17
C THR A 61 -7.15 -14.60 -6.73
N ASP A 62 -6.80 -15.45 -7.69
CA ASP A 62 -6.30 -16.80 -7.43
C ASP A 62 -4.88 -16.78 -6.84
N ALA A 63 -4.49 -17.88 -6.18
CA ALA A 63 -3.20 -17.98 -5.49
C ALA A 63 -2.01 -17.83 -6.44
N ALA A 64 -2.05 -18.47 -7.61
CA ALA A 64 -0.94 -18.43 -8.57
C ALA A 64 -0.65 -17.02 -9.08
N ARG A 65 -1.71 -16.22 -9.30
CA ARG A 65 -1.56 -14.82 -9.67
C ARG A 65 -1.01 -13.96 -8.52
N LEU A 66 -1.41 -14.22 -7.28
CA LEU A 66 -0.82 -13.54 -6.12
C LEU A 66 0.66 -13.87 -5.94
N ASP A 67 1.05 -15.13 -6.11
CA ASP A 67 2.45 -15.57 -6.05
C ASP A 67 3.31 -14.85 -7.11
N GLY A 68 2.79 -14.74 -8.34
CA GLY A 68 3.43 -14.01 -9.42
C GLY A 68 3.61 -12.52 -9.11
N MET A 69 2.62 -11.87 -8.50
CA MET A 69 2.73 -10.46 -8.09
C MET A 69 3.70 -10.25 -6.92
N ALA A 70 3.79 -11.21 -6.01
CA ALA A 70 4.68 -11.15 -4.85
C ALA A 70 6.12 -11.60 -5.15
N GLY A 71 6.42 -12.04 -6.37
CA GLY A 71 7.74 -12.56 -6.74
C GLY A 71 8.14 -13.79 -5.91
N GLY A 72 7.16 -14.63 -5.53
CA GLY A 72 7.39 -15.82 -4.70
C GLY A 72 7.54 -15.54 -3.20
N ALA A 73 7.44 -14.30 -2.75
CA ALA A 73 7.43 -13.97 -1.32
C ALA A 73 6.08 -14.31 -0.65
N ALA A 74 6.12 -14.59 0.66
CA ALA A 74 4.91 -14.89 1.43
C ALA A 74 3.97 -13.68 1.52
N HIS A 75 2.90 -13.70 0.72
CA HIS A 75 1.92 -12.60 0.63
C HIS A 75 0.72 -12.75 1.56
N GLN A 76 0.55 -13.92 2.20
CA GLN A 76 -0.55 -14.21 3.13
C GLN A 76 -1.95 -13.99 2.51
N GLY A 77 -2.09 -14.19 1.20
CA GLY A 77 -3.37 -14.00 0.48
C GLY A 77 -3.76 -12.55 0.19
N VAL A 78 -2.85 -11.56 0.32
CA VAL A 78 -3.13 -10.17 -0.06
C VAL A 78 -1.93 -9.48 -0.69
N VAL A 79 -2.18 -8.76 -1.78
CA VAL A 79 -1.22 -7.93 -2.50
C VAL A 79 -1.89 -6.60 -2.83
N ALA A 80 -1.16 -5.50 -2.86
CA ALA A 80 -1.64 -4.23 -3.39
C ALA A 80 -0.67 -3.68 -4.42
N ARG A 81 -1.22 -3.13 -5.50
CA ARG A 81 -0.46 -2.34 -6.46
C ARG A 81 -0.49 -0.90 -6.03
N VAL A 82 0.69 -0.31 -5.85
CA VAL A 82 0.83 1.04 -5.31
C VAL A 82 1.63 1.92 -6.25
N ASP A 83 1.36 3.22 -6.20
CA ASP A 83 2.26 4.21 -6.77
C ASP A 83 3.62 4.11 -6.05
N ALA A 84 4.69 3.94 -6.82
CA ALA A 84 6.06 3.83 -6.34
C ALA A 84 6.74 5.19 -6.19
N ARG A 85 6.11 6.27 -6.69
CA ARG A 85 6.56 7.63 -6.41
C ARG A 85 6.48 7.84 -4.91
N HIS A 86 7.63 8.06 -4.30
CA HIS A 86 7.67 8.48 -2.91
C HIS A 86 7.08 9.88 -2.84
N LYS A 87 6.09 10.10 -1.97
CA LYS A 87 5.83 11.47 -1.50
C LYS A 87 7.11 11.91 -0.81
N ALA A 88 7.87 12.77 -1.48
CA ALA A 88 9.03 13.40 -0.88
C ALA A 88 8.52 14.30 0.25
N LEU A 89 8.52 13.76 1.48
CA LEU A 89 8.23 14.53 2.68
C LEU A 89 9.49 15.30 3.03
N LYS A 90 9.42 16.63 3.04
CA LYS A 90 10.50 17.43 3.60
C LYS A 90 10.36 17.43 5.11
N LEU A 91 11.49 17.44 5.81
CA LEU A 91 11.50 17.49 7.28
C LEU A 91 10.69 18.68 7.80
N ALA A 92 10.80 19.85 7.16
CA ALA A 92 10.03 21.05 7.52
C ALA A 92 8.52 20.79 7.50
N ASP A 93 8.00 20.22 6.41
CA ASP A 93 6.58 19.90 6.25
C ASP A 93 6.09 18.95 7.36
N VAL A 94 6.91 17.99 7.78
CA VAL A 94 6.57 17.06 8.87
C VAL A 94 6.54 17.79 10.21
N LEU A 95 7.56 18.61 10.51
CA LEU A 95 7.67 19.32 11.78
C LEU A 95 6.52 20.32 12.00
N GLU A 96 6.04 20.95 10.92
CA GLU A 96 4.91 21.89 10.98
C GLU A 96 3.58 21.23 11.39
N THR A 97 3.46 19.91 11.26
CA THR A 97 2.23 19.16 11.61
C THR A 97 2.21 18.56 13.01
N LEU A 98 3.29 18.74 13.79
CA LEU A 98 3.42 18.11 15.11
C LEU A 98 2.90 19.02 16.23
N ASP A 99 1.98 18.48 17.03
CA ASP A 99 1.59 19.07 18.31
C ASP A 99 2.45 18.47 19.43
N GLY A 100 3.24 19.30 20.11
CA GLY A 100 4.09 18.88 21.23
C GLY A 100 5.53 18.51 20.86
N PRO A 101 6.31 17.94 21.79
CA PRO A 101 7.73 17.68 21.58
C PRO A 101 7.98 16.57 20.54
N ALA A 102 8.76 16.89 19.51
CA ALA A 102 9.14 15.94 18.46
C ALA A 102 10.22 14.96 18.94
N LEU A 103 10.06 13.67 18.61
CA LEU A 103 11.11 12.65 18.73
C LEU A 103 11.67 12.34 17.34
N LEU A 104 12.95 12.65 17.13
CA LEU A 104 13.64 12.44 15.86
C LEU A 104 14.73 11.37 16.00
N LEU A 105 14.78 10.44 15.04
CA LEU A 105 15.84 9.45 14.88
C LEU A 105 16.64 9.78 13.62
N VAL A 106 17.93 10.11 13.77
CA VAL A 106 18.85 10.34 12.65
C VAL A 106 19.68 9.08 12.44
N LEU A 107 19.63 8.55 11.22
CA LEU A 107 20.39 7.38 10.80
C LEU A 107 21.49 7.85 9.84
N ASP A 108 22.74 7.82 10.28
CA ASP A 108 23.92 8.11 9.47
C ASP A 108 24.63 6.79 9.13
N GLY A 109 24.72 6.46 7.83
CA GLY A 109 25.44 5.28 7.34
C GLY A 109 24.72 3.92 7.42
N VAL A 110 23.39 3.87 7.43
CA VAL A 110 22.65 2.60 7.31
C VAL A 110 22.63 2.12 5.85
N THR A 111 23.20 0.94 5.58
CA THR A 111 23.29 0.30 4.25
C THR A 111 22.51 -1.00 4.19
#